data_AF-A0A955PP37-F1
#
_entry.id   AF-A0A955PP37-F1
#
_cell.length_a   1.000
_cell.length_b   1.000
_cell.length_c   1.000
_cell.angle_alpha   90.00
_cell.angle_beta   90.00
_cell.angle_gamma   90.00
#
_symmetry.space_group_name_H-M   'P 1'
#
loop_
_entity.id
_entity.type
_entity.pdbx_description
1 polymer ?
#
loop_
_entity_poly.entity_id
_entity_poly.type
_entity_poly.pdbx_seq_one_letter_code
_entity_poly.pdbx_strand_id
1 'polypeptide(L)' 'RGYQDPAIGRIGMGLVFPKDRFAEMKNLDNQNQIVIDVDRNIRSMHYIQCEWLRGVRFNRSPSLGDWMDDLRETAMEVDN' A
#
# COMPACT_ATOMS: atom_id res chain seq x y z
N ARG A 1 11.02 -28.05 -23.43
CA ARG A 1 9.78 -27.42 -22.90
C ARG A 1 10.21 -26.48 -21.79
N GLY A 2 10.07 -25.17 -21.97
CA GLY A 2 10.22 -24.21 -20.87
C GLY A 2 8.89 -24.12 -20.15
N TYR A 3 8.84 -24.53 -18.88
CA TYR A 3 7.72 -24.24 -17.99
C TYR A 3 8.23 -23.14 -17.07
N GLN A 4 7.68 -21.93 -17.19
CA GLN A 4 7.84 -20.93 -16.14
C GLN A 4 6.86 -21.29 -15.05
N ASP A 5 7.37 -21.66 -13.89
CA ASP A 5 6.58 -21.68 -12.68
C ASP A 5 6.16 -20.22 -12.41
N PRO A 6 4.85 -19.88 -12.41
CA PRO A 6 4.41 -18.56 -12.03
C PRO A 6 4.65 -18.38 -10.53
N ALA A 7 5.91 -18.15 -10.15
CA ALA A 7 6.30 -17.58 -8.87
C ALA A 7 5.91 -16.10 -8.89
N ILE A 8 4.61 -15.87 -9.03
CA ILE A 8 3.98 -14.60 -8.76
C ILE A 8 4.34 -14.30 -7.30
N GLY A 9 5.25 -13.35 -7.10
CA GLY A 9 5.63 -12.91 -5.76
C GLY A 9 4.41 -12.40 -5.01
N ARG A 10 4.48 -12.34 -3.67
CA ARG A 10 3.39 -11.72 -2.89
C ARG A 10 3.16 -10.29 -3.39
N ILE A 11 1.90 -9.92 -3.58
CA ILE A 11 1.52 -8.54 -3.82
C ILE A 11 1.67 -7.80 -2.48
N GLY A 12 2.50 -6.77 -2.45
CA GLY A 12 2.42 -5.76 -1.41
C GLY A 12 1.21 -4.87 -1.69
N MET A 13 0.34 -4.71 -0.70
CA MET A 13 -0.76 -3.73 -0.76
C MET A 13 -0.57 -2.74 0.38
N GLY A 14 -0.59 -1.46 0.05
CA GLY A 14 -0.49 -0.35 0.99
C GLY A 14 -1.69 0.57 0.83
N LEU A 15 -2.21 1.05 1.96
CA LEU A 15 -3.22 2.10 2.01
C LEU A 15 -2.56 3.33 2.64
N VAL A 16 -2.52 4.44 1.89
CA VAL A 16 -1.96 5.71 2.33
C VAL A 16 -3.08 6.72 2.50
N PHE A 17 -3.11 7.39 3.65
CA PHE A 17 -4.14 8.34 4.05
C PHE A 17 -3.54 9.36 5.05
N PRO A 18 -4.16 10.55 5.22
CA PRO A 18 -3.66 11.56 6.15
C PRO A 18 -3.65 11.05 7.59
N LYS A 19 -2.53 11.20 8.29
CA LYS A 19 -2.37 10.61 9.63
C LYS A 19 -3.33 11.19 10.68
N ASP A 20 -3.72 12.45 10.51
CA ASP A 20 -4.65 13.18 11.39
C ASP A 20 -6.08 12.63 11.32
N ARG A 21 -6.36 11.81 10.29
CA ARG A 21 -7.66 11.17 10.07
C ARG A 21 -7.70 9.72 10.56
N PHE A 22 -6.62 9.18 11.11
CA PHE A 22 -6.65 7.82 11.64
C PHE A 22 -7.56 7.74 12.87
N ALA A 23 -8.60 6.91 12.82
CA ALA A 23 -9.48 6.66 13.96
C ALA A 23 -9.15 5.33 14.64
N GLU A 24 -9.12 4.23 13.88
CA GLU A 24 -8.96 2.88 14.47
C GLU A 24 -8.45 1.87 13.43
N MET A 25 -7.76 0.83 13.90
CA MET A 25 -7.47 -0.38 13.14
C MET A 25 -8.08 -1.60 13.83
N LYS A 26 -8.80 -2.43 13.08
CA LYS A 26 -9.42 -3.68 13.55
C LYS A 26 -8.84 -4.85 12.79
N ASN A 27 -8.36 -5.85 13.52
CA ASN A 27 -7.99 -7.14 12.97
C ASN A 27 -9.19 -8.07 13.13
N LEU A 28 -9.86 -8.39 12.03
CA LEU A 28 -10.98 -9.32 11.97
C LEU A 28 -10.50 -10.65 11.43
N ASP A 29 -11.23 -11.73 11.67
CA ASP A 29 -10.80 -13.11 11.37
C ASP A 29 -10.27 -13.33 9.94
N ASN A 30 -10.83 -12.60 8.97
CA ASN A 30 -10.47 -12.72 7.54
C ASN A 30 -10.01 -11.41 6.89
N GLN A 31 -9.94 -10.30 7.65
CA GLN A 31 -9.62 -9.00 7.07
C GLN A 31 -9.05 -8.04 8.10
N ASN A 32 -8.21 -7.12 7.63
CA ASN A 32 -7.82 -5.96 8.42
C ASN A 32 -8.66 -4.77 7.95
N GLN A 33 -9.27 -4.07 8.89
CA GLN A 33 -10.04 -2.86 8.63
C GLN A 33 -9.31 -1.67 9.23
N ILE A 34 -9.25 -0.58 8.47
CA ILE A 34 -8.81 0.73 8.95
C ILE A 34 -10.01 1.66 8.86
N VAL A 35 -10.27 2.38 9.95
CA VAL A 35 -11.29 3.42 10.04
C VAL A 35 -10.59 4.77 10.00
N ILE A 36 -11.03 5.62 9.08
CA ILE A 36 -10.54 6.99 8.94
C ILE A 36 -11.69 7.98 9.04
N ASP A 37 -11.43 9.13 9.66
CA ASP A 37 -12.37 10.22 9.77
C ASP A 37 -12.41 11.02 8.46
N VAL A 38 -13.60 11.09 7.86
CA VAL A 38 -13.84 11.85 6.63
C VAL A 38 -14.84 12.95 6.91
N ASP A 39 -14.41 14.20 6.77
CA ASP A 39 -15.34 15.33 6.75
C ASP A 39 -16.05 15.37 5.40
N ARG A 40 -17.37 15.40 5.40
CA ARG A 40 -18.19 15.44 4.19
C ARG A 40 -17.93 16.69 3.32
N ASN A 41 -17.38 17.74 3.91
CA ASN A 41 -17.10 19.00 3.22
C ASN A 41 -15.66 19.13 2.75
N ILE A 42 -14.78 18.19 3.12
CA ILE A 42 -13.35 18.22 2.77
C ILE A 42 -13.04 17.01 1.90
N ARG A 43 -12.40 17.24 0.76
CA ARG A 43 -11.93 16.16 -0.10
C ARG A 43 -10.86 15.36 0.65
N SER A 44 -11.19 14.13 1.07
CA SER A 44 -10.23 13.19 1.62
C SER A 44 -9.57 12.43 0.47
N MET A 45 -8.26 12.63 0.32
CA MET A 45 -7.44 11.87 -0.63
C MET A 45 -6.84 10.67 0.07
N HIS A 46 -6.97 9.50 -0.54
CA HIS A 46 -6.34 8.26 -0.11
C HIS A 46 -5.84 7.50 -1.34
N TYR A 47 -4.80 6.69 -1.14
CA TYR A 47 -4.16 5.93 -2.20
C TYR A 47 -4.15 4.46 -1.82
N ILE A 48 -4.62 3.62 -2.74
CA ILE A 48 -4.44 2.17 -2.68
C ILE A 48 -3.31 1.86 -3.64
N GLN A 49 -2.18 1.43 -3.10
CA GLN A 49 -1.02 1.06 -3.88
C GLN A 49 -0.82 -0.44 -3.82
N CYS A 50 -0.70 -1.07 -4.99
CA CYS A 50 -0.48 -2.49 -5.13
C CYS A 50 0.75 -2.70 -6.00
N GLU A 51 1.74 -3.39 -5.46
CA GLU A 51 2.94 -3.73 -6.20
C GLU A 51 3.26 -5.21 -6.10
N TRP A 52 3.65 -5.77 -7.24
CA TRP A 52 4.26 -7.09 -7.27
C TRP A 52 5.72 -6.95 -6.87
N LEU A 53 6.16 -7.65 -5.82
CA LEU A 53 7.57 -7.66 -5.39
C LEU A 53 8.56 -8.10 -6.49
N ARG A 54 8.10 -8.57 -7.66
CA ARG A 54 8.93 -8.90 -8.83
C ARG A 54 8.49 -8.18 -10.12
N GLY A 55 7.50 -7.29 -10.06
CA GLY A 55 6.86 -6.69 -11.23
C GLY A 55 7.43 -5.35 -11.67
N VAL A 56 8.35 -4.76 -10.89
CA VAL A 56 9.02 -3.52 -11.27
C VAL A 56 9.91 -3.80 -12.47
N ARG A 57 9.49 -3.35 -13.66
CA ARG A 57 10.38 -3.33 -14.82
C ARG A 57 11.62 -2.55 -14.39
N PHE A 58 12.76 -3.23 -14.37
CA PHE A 58 14.12 -2.71 -14.16
C PHE A 58 14.74 -2.77 -12.76
N ASN A 59 14.03 -3.08 -11.67
CA ASN A 59 14.71 -3.34 -10.39
C ASN A 59 15.00 -4.84 -10.22
N ARG A 60 16.28 -5.22 -10.13
CA ARG A 60 16.70 -6.61 -9.98
C ARG A 60 16.48 -7.03 -8.53
N SER A 61 15.24 -7.38 -8.18
CA SER A 61 14.78 -7.79 -6.84
C SER A 61 14.34 -6.63 -5.94
N PRO A 62 13.16 -6.03 -6.19
CA PRO A 62 12.50 -5.16 -5.22
C PRO A 62 12.40 -5.88 -3.87
N SER A 63 12.84 -5.21 -2.82
CA SER A 63 12.73 -5.69 -1.45
C SER A 63 11.49 -5.11 -0.77
N LEU A 64 11.15 -5.67 0.40
CA LEU A 64 10.15 -5.04 1.27
C LEU A 64 10.56 -3.63 1.70
N GLY A 65 11.87 -3.35 1.81
CA GLY A 65 12.37 -2.02 2.17
C GLY A 65 12.02 -0.99 1.11
N ASP A 66 12.32 -1.29 -0.15
CA ASP A 66 12.01 -0.41 -1.29
C ASP A 66 10.50 -0.11 -1.34
N TRP A 67 9.67 -1.14 -1.17
CA TRP A 67 8.21 -0.97 -1.10
C TRP A 67 7.75 -0.05 0.04
N MET A 68 8.37 -0.17 1.23
CA MET A 68 8.03 0.69 2.37
C MET A 68 8.48 2.14 2.16
N ASP A 69 9.57 2.36 1.42
CA ASP A 69 10.04 3.70 1.11
C ASP A 69 9.11 4.40 0.11
N ASP A 70 8.65 3.71 -0.95
CA ASP A 70 7.67 4.25 -1.90
C ASP A 70 6.34 4.64 -1.22
N LEU A 71 5.87 3.80 -0.28
CA LEU A 71 4.68 4.11 0.53
C LEU A 71 4.88 5.34 1.40
N ARG A 72 6.09 5.56 1.94
CA ARG A 72 6.42 6.73 2.75
C ARG A 72 6.48 7.99 1.90
N GLU A 73 7.09 7.95 0.73
CA GLU A 73 7.13 9.09 -0.19
C GLU A 73 5.71 9.57 -0.52
N THR A 74 4.82 8.63 -0.84
CA THR A 74 3.40 8.95 -1.08
C THR A 74 2.74 9.50 0.18
N ALA A 75 3.02 8.94 1.36
CA ALA A 75 2.44 9.44 2.61
C ALA A 75 2.85 10.88 2.89
N MET A 76 4.08 11.28 2.54
CA MET A 76 4.53 12.66 2.67
C MET A 76 3.77 13.60 1.73
N GLU A 77 3.37 13.16 0.54
CA GLU A 77 2.53 13.97 -0.36
C GLU A 77 1.10 14.13 0.16
N VAL A 78 0.57 13.12 0.86
CA VAL A 78 -0.79 13.11 1.39
C VAL A 78 -0.92 13.96 2.67
N ASP A 79 0.14 14.04 3.46
CA ASP A 79 0.20 14.85 4.70
C ASP A 79 0.48 16.35 4.44
N ASN A 80 0.89 16.74 3.23
CA ASN A 80 1.18 18.13 2.83
C ASN A 80 -0.07 18.84 2.27
#